data_AF-A0A379DBV0-F1
#
_entry.id   AF-A0A379DBV0-F1
#
_cell.length_a   1.000
_cell.length_b   1.000
_cell.length_c   1.000
_cell.angle_alpha   90.00
_cell.angle_beta   90.00
_cell.angle_gamma   90.00
#
_symmetry.space_group_name_H-M   'P 1'
#
loop_
_entity.id
_entity.type
_entity.pdbx_description
1 polymer ?
#
loop_
_entity_poly.entity_id
_entity_poly.type
_entity_poly.pdbx_seq_one_letter_code
_entity_poly.pdbx_strand_id
1 'polypeptide(L)'
;MKKICTILFAVFYLVACSKKQEGLQQYKTKYVGDNSKVIGIVSGLNYPNGLKYKSIEIQSEKEPYGLNVNLEGQQEASFFDQAVVTFAMIENLGELRYFNNQKELSSFSRGAVDLILEANGTNLNELNKDDDKLQEYIDKVNLDESK
;
A
#
# COMPACT_ATOMS: atom_id res chain seq x y z
N MET A 1 35.26 50.14 -26.56
CA MET A 1 35.79 49.44 -25.37
C MET A 1 34.62 49.07 -24.46
N LYS A 2 34.43 47.76 -24.18
CA LYS A 2 33.75 47.14 -23.02
C LYS A 2 32.38 47.76 -22.63
N LYS A 3 31.26 47.02 -22.60
CA LYS A 3 31.04 45.77 -21.87
C LYS A 3 29.86 44.99 -22.48
N ILE A 4 30.13 43.75 -22.89
CA ILE A 4 29.17 42.66 -22.82
C ILE A 4 28.97 42.37 -21.34
N CYS A 5 27.73 42.43 -20.84
CA CYS A 5 27.37 41.86 -19.54
C CYS A 5 25.86 41.62 -19.47
N THR A 6 25.49 40.37 -19.77
CA THR A 6 24.63 39.55 -18.91
C THR A 6 23.21 40.06 -18.62
N ILE A 7 22.24 39.70 -19.47
CA ILE A 7 20.87 39.36 -19.02
C ILE A 7 20.40 38.15 -19.85
N LEU A 8 21.03 37.01 -19.59
CA LEU A 8 20.62 35.69 -20.08
C LEU A 8 20.22 34.86 -18.86
N PHE A 9 19.27 35.34 -18.05
CA PHE A 9 18.77 34.61 -16.87
C PHE A 9 17.40 35.16 -16.46
N ALA A 10 16.37 34.86 -17.25
CA ALA A 10 14.97 35.05 -16.86
C ALA A 10 14.09 33.87 -17.32
N VAL A 11 14.70 32.68 -17.43
CA VAL A 11 14.02 31.42 -17.70
C VAL A 11 14.46 30.48 -16.60
N PHE A 12 13.86 30.52 -15.40
CA PHE A 12 13.88 29.44 -14.38
C PHE A 12 13.12 29.87 -13.10
N TYR A 13 11.95 30.51 -13.23
CA TYR A 13 11.02 30.68 -12.09
C TYR A 13 9.69 29.95 -12.29
N LEU A 14 9.73 28.80 -12.98
CA LEU A 14 8.76 27.74 -12.71
C LEU A 14 9.38 26.83 -11.65
N VAL A 15 9.38 27.28 -10.40
CA VAL A 15 9.31 26.33 -9.29
C VAL A 15 7.89 25.79 -9.37
N ALA A 16 7.68 24.85 -10.30
CA ALA A 16 6.56 23.96 -10.23
C ALA A 16 6.72 23.24 -8.90
N CYS A 17 5.92 23.64 -7.90
CA CYS A 17 5.52 22.70 -6.87
C CYS A 17 4.80 21.58 -7.62
N SER A 18 5.56 20.59 -8.07
CA SER A 18 5.01 19.29 -8.42
C SER A 18 4.33 18.83 -7.16
N LYS A 19 3.00 19.01 -7.06
CA LYS A 19 2.20 18.26 -6.10
C LYS A 19 2.55 16.81 -6.40
N LYS A 20 3.37 16.20 -5.53
CA LYS A 20 3.66 14.77 -5.55
C LYS A 20 2.28 14.11 -5.71
N GLN A 21 2.06 13.39 -6.81
CA GLN A 21 0.84 12.63 -6.97
C GLN A 21 0.71 11.80 -5.70
N GLU A 22 -0.30 12.09 -4.91
CA GLU A 22 -0.45 11.46 -3.60
C GLU A 22 -0.79 9.99 -3.88
N GLY A 23 0.22 9.13 -3.88
CA GLY A 23 0.09 7.70 -4.04
C GLY A 23 -0.59 7.08 -2.82
N LEU A 24 -0.54 5.75 -2.69
CA LEU A 24 -1.08 5.05 -1.53
C LEU A 24 -0.58 5.62 -0.20
N GLN A 25 0.65 6.15 -0.15
CA GLN A 25 1.27 6.70 1.05
C GLN A 25 0.45 7.76 1.80
N GLN A 26 -0.42 8.52 1.12
CA GLN A 26 -1.31 9.50 1.78
C GLN A 26 -2.30 8.84 2.76
N TYR A 27 -2.63 7.56 2.54
CA TYR A 27 -3.59 6.82 3.33
C TYR A 27 -2.96 6.05 4.49
N LYS A 28 -1.65 6.13 4.67
CA LYS A 28 -0.96 5.46 5.78
C LYS A 28 -1.56 5.87 7.13
N THR A 29 -1.73 4.88 8.01
CA THR A 29 -2.36 5.08 9.30
C THR A 29 -1.79 4.15 10.37
N LYS A 30 -1.86 4.63 11.61
CA LYS A 30 -1.62 3.80 12.79
C LYS A 30 -2.78 2.86 13.10
N TYR A 31 -4.01 3.22 12.73
CA TYR A 31 -5.23 2.61 13.25
C TYR A 31 -6.11 2.03 12.14
N VAL A 32 -6.48 0.76 12.26
CA VAL A 32 -7.46 0.10 11.37
C VAL A 32 -8.85 0.75 11.44
N GLY A 33 -9.16 1.47 12.53
CA GLY A 33 -10.41 2.23 12.67
C GLY A 33 -10.48 3.52 11.85
N ASP A 34 -9.39 3.93 11.18
CA ASP A 34 -9.39 5.10 10.28
C ASP A 34 -10.06 4.73 8.95
N ASN A 35 -11.38 4.54 8.95
CA ASN A 35 -12.15 3.96 7.84
C ASN A 35 -11.79 4.55 6.46
N SER A 36 -11.73 5.88 6.33
CA SER A 36 -11.41 6.52 5.04
C SER A 36 -10.01 6.18 4.55
N LYS A 37 -9.04 6.07 5.46
CA LYS A 37 -7.66 5.69 5.13
C LYS A 37 -7.57 4.21 4.79
N VAL A 38 -8.18 3.34 5.58
CA VAL A 38 -8.21 1.89 5.32
C VAL A 38 -8.87 1.58 3.97
N ILE A 39 -9.99 2.22 3.66
CA ILE A 39 -10.63 2.10 2.34
C ILE A 39 -9.70 2.61 1.25
N GLY A 40 -9.07 3.78 1.43
CA GLY A 40 -8.10 4.34 0.48
C GLY A 40 -6.93 3.40 0.19
N ILE A 41 -6.44 2.69 1.20
CA ILE A 41 -5.40 1.65 1.06
C ILE A 41 -5.94 0.51 0.20
N VAL A 42 -6.94 -0.23 0.69
CA VAL A 42 -7.35 -1.49 0.05
C VAL A 42 -8.06 -1.30 -1.30
N SER A 43 -8.74 -0.18 -1.52
CA SER A 43 -9.33 0.12 -2.83
C SER A 43 -8.31 0.59 -3.86
N GLY A 44 -7.14 1.06 -3.41
CA GLY A 44 -6.05 1.52 -4.28
C GLY A 44 -5.00 0.46 -4.59
N LEU A 45 -5.11 -0.74 -4.04
CA LEU A 45 -4.22 -1.86 -4.36
C LEU A 45 -4.56 -2.46 -5.73
N ASN A 46 -3.53 -2.85 -6.47
CA ASN A 46 -3.69 -3.78 -7.58
C ASN A 46 -3.76 -5.20 -7.02
N TYR A 47 -4.89 -5.85 -7.26
CA TYR A 47 -5.10 -7.24 -6.88
C TYR A 47 -4.75 -8.17 -8.04
N PRO A 48 -4.26 -9.38 -7.73
CA PRO A 48 -3.86 -10.32 -8.74
C PRO A 48 -5.01 -10.79 -9.61
N ASN A 49 -4.67 -11.23 -10.83
CA ASN A 49 -5.62 -11.87 -11.74
C ASN A 49 -6.84 -11.00 -12.09
N GLY A 50 -6.69 -9.68 -12.03
CA GLY A 50 -7.74 -8.72 -12.33
C GLY A 50 -8.90 -8.71 -11.32
N LEU A 51 -8.70 -9.31 -10.13
CA LEU A 51 -9.63 -9.16 -9.01
C LEU A 51 -9.77 -7.67 -8.67
N LYS A 52 -10.95 -7.29 -8.16
CA LYS A 52 -11.23 -5.90 -7.81
C LYS A 52 -11.73 -5.80 -6.39
N TYR A 53 -11.38 -4.70 -5.74
CA TYR A 53 -11.96 -4.31 -4.48
C TYR A 53 -13.49 -4.17 -4.60
N LYS A 54 -14.21 -4.71 -3.63
CA LYS A 54 -15.67 -4.56 -3.50
C LYS A 54 -16.08 -3.87 -2.21
N SER A 55 -15.62 -4.38 -1.07
CA SER A 55 -15.95 -3.81 0.24
C SER A 55 -14.96 -4.24 1.33
N ILE A 56 -15.04 -3.63 2.50
CA ILE A 56 -14.34 -4.10 3.71
C ILE A 56 -15.30 -4.32 4.88
N GLU A 57 -14.81 -5.07 5.85
CA GLU A 57 -15.37 -5.17 7.20
C GLU A 57 -14.22 -5.08 8.21
N ILE A 58 -14.30 -4.14 9.15
CA ILE A 58 -13.28 -3.95 10.19
C ILE A 58 -13.70 -4.75 11.42
N GLN A 59 -12.79 -5.56 11.94
CA GLN A 59 -12.97 -6.40 13.13
C GLN A 59 -12.20 -5.78 14.31
N SER A 60 -12.77 -4.74 14.94
CA SER A 60 -12.09 -3.96 15.98
C SER A 60 -12.60 -4.19 17.40
N GLU A 61 -13.47 -5.18 17.62
CA GLU A 61 -14.05 -5.45 18.95
C GLU A 61 -13.03 -5.98 19.96
N LYS A 62 -12.05 -6.76 19.50
CA LYS A 62 -10.99 -7.34 20.31
C LYS A 62 -9.70 -7.48 19.51
N GLU A 63 -8.57 -7.44 20.21
CA GLU A 63 -7.28 -7.75 19.59
C GLU A 63 -7.11 -9.27 19.37
N PRO A 64 -6.35 -9.68 18.33
CA PRO A 64 -5.76 -8.82 17.30
C PRO A 64 -6.83 -8.19 16.40
N TYR A 65 -6.68 -6.89 16.09
CA TYR A 65 -7.64 -6.21 15.23
C TYR A 65 -7.55 -6.74 13.79
N GLY A 66 -8.71 -6.92 13.17
CA GLY A 66 -8.81 -7.56 11.87
C GLY A 66 -9.39 -6.67 10.77
N LEU A 67 -9.13 -7.07 9.53
CA LEU A 67 -9.71 -6.50 8.32
C LEU A 67 -10.11 -7.63 7.37
N ASN A 68 -11.39 -7.70 7.02
CA ASN A 68 -11.87 -8.54 5.94
C ASN A 68 -12.01 -7.69 4.68
N VAL A 69 -11.37 -8.08 3.59
CA VAL A 69 -11.47 -7.43 2.28
C VAL A 69 -12.26 -8.35 1.35
N ASN A 70 -13.39 -7.86 0.86
CA ASN A 70 -14.19 -8.56 -0.12
C ASN A 70 -13.78 -8.10 -1.52
N LEU A 71 -13.53 -9.07 -2.39
CA LEU A 71 -13.14 -8.91 -3.77
C LEU A 71 -14.24 -9.43 -4.71
N GLU A 72 -14.21 -8.96 -5.95
CA GLU A 72 -15.01 -9.47 -7.05
C GLU A 72 -14.12 -9.93 -8.22
N GLY A 73 -14.59 -10.95 -8.95
CA GLY A 73 -13.89 -11.57 -10.08
C GLY A 73 -13.84 -13.09 -9.97
N GLN A 74 -13.12 -13.76 -10.87
CA GLN A 74 -13.03 -15.23 -10.92
C GLN A 74 -11.59 -15.68 -11.16
N GLN A 75 -10.81 -15.84 -10.09
CA GLN A 75 -9.54 -16.57 -10.10
C GLN A 75 -8.98 -16.75 -8.67
N GLU A 76 -8.34 -17.88 -8.43
CA GLU A 76 -7.49 -18.11 -7.25
C GLU A 76 -6.16 -17.37 -7.48
N ALA A 77 -5.60 -16.76 -6.44
CA ALA A 77 -4.36 -16.01 -6.51
C ALA A 77 -3.63 -15.97 -5.16
N SER A 78 -2.35 -15.63 -5.19
CA SER A 78 -1.60 -15.30 -3.97
C SER A 78 -1.82 -13.84 -3.60
N PHE A 79 -2.20 -13.55 -2.36
CA PHE A 79 -2.41 -12.19 -1.86
C PHE A 79 -1.31 -11.72 -0.90
N PHE A 80 -0.19 -12.43 -0.85
CA PHE A 80 0.87 -12.16 0.13
C PHE A 80 1.42 -10.73 -0.02
N ASP A 81 1.67 -10.29 -1.24
CA ASP A 81 2.20 -8.95 -1.51
C ASP A 81 1.21 -7.84 -1.13
N GLN A 82 -0.07 -8.01 -1.46
CA GLN A 82 -1.12 -7.09 -1.03
C GLN A 82 -1.26 -7.08 0.50
N ALA A 83 -1.05 -8.22 1.16
CA ALA A 83 -1.01 -8.29 2.62
C ALA A 83 0.18 -7.55 3.22
N VAL A 84 1.38 -7.71 2.66
CA VAL A 84 2.59 -6.96 3.08
C VAL A 84 2.33 -5.46 3.01
N VAL A 85 1.83 -4.97 1.87
CA VAL A 85 1.52 -3.54 1.70
C VAL A 85 0.48 -3.08 2.73
N THR A 86 -0.61 -3.84 2.90
CA THR A 86 -1.69 -3.47 3.83
C THR A 86 -1.20 -3.40 5.28
N PHE A 87 -0.42 -4.40 5.74
CA PHE A 87 0.15 -4.40 7.10
C PHE A 87 1.21 -3.31 7.30
N ALA A 88 2.03 -3.04 6.29
CA ALA A 88 3.01 -1.95 6.34
C ALA A 88 2.32 -0.58 6.39
N MET A 89 1.14 -0.43 5.80
CA MET A 89 0.38 0.83 5.78
C MET A 89 -0.55 1.04 6.98
N ILE A 90 -0.93 -0.03 7.70
CA ILE A 90 -1.82 0.00 8.87
C ILE A 90 -1.08 -0.62 10.07
N GLU A 91 -0.54 0.23 10.93
CA GLU A 91 0.40 -0.17 12.00
C GLU A 91 -0.19 -1.18 12.98
N ASN A 92 -1.43 -0.96 13.45
CA ASN A 92 -2.07 -1.83 14.46
C ASN A 92 -2.93 -2.97 13.86
N LEU A 93 -2.91 -3.17 12.54
CA LEU A 93 -3.62 -4.30 11.93
C LEU A 93 -2.90 -5.60 12.28
N GLY A 94 -3.64 -6.53 12.89
CA GLY A 94 -3.12 -7.83 13.33
C GLY A 94 -3.52 -8.98 12.40
N GLU A 95 -4.73 -8.96 11.85
CA GLU A 95 -5.27 -10.03 10.99
C GLU A 95 -5.86 -9.46 9.70
N LEU A 96 -5.60 -10.11 8.57
CA LEU A 96 -6.10 -9.70 7.25
C LEU A 96 -6.64 -10.91 6.50
N ARG A 97 -7.87 -10.81 6.00
CA ARG A 97 -8.52 -11.89 5.25
C ARG A 97 -9.11 -11.38 3.95
N TYR A 98 -8.99 -12.19 2.90
CA TYR A 98 -9.55 -11.90 1.59
C TYR A 98 -10.72 -12.86 1.31
N PHE A 99 -11.82 -12.31 0.80
CA PHE A 99 -13.02 -13.05 0.48
C PHE A 99 -13.47 -12.78 -0.95
N ASN A 100 -14.13 -13.75 -1.58
CA ASN A 100 -14.89 -13.55 -2.82
C ASN A 100 -16.18 -14.36 -2.73
N ASN A 101 -17.33 -13.68 -2.89
CA ASN A 101 -18.66 -14.28 -2.73
C ASN A 101 -18.79 -15.10 -1.42
N GLN A 102 -18.37 -14.51 -0.29
CA GLN A 102 -18.37 -15.10 1.06
C GLN A 102 -17.42 -16.30 1.27
N LYS A 103 -16.73 -16.79 0.24
CA LYS A 103 -15.66 -17.78 0.36
C LYS A 103 -14.37 -17.06 0.77
N GLU A 104 -13.72 -17.52 1.83
CA GLU A 104 -12.36 -17.09 2.19
C GLU A 104 -11.38 -17.60 1.12
N LEU A 105 -10.57 -16.69 0.59
CA LEU A 105 -9.50 -16.99 -0.37
C LEU A 105 -8.17 -17.15 0.35
N SER A 106 -7.86 -16.26 1.30
CA SER A 106 -6.67 -16.38 2.13
C SER A 106 -6.80 -15.59 3.44
N SER A 107 -5.95 -15.93 4.40
CA SER A 107 -5.82 -15.25 5.69
C SER A 107 -4.35 -15.09 6.03
N PHE A 108 -4.00 -13.94 6.62
CA PHE A 108 -2.65 -13.61 7.07
C PHE A 108 -2.71 -12.98 8.46
N SER A 109 -1.74 -13.33 9.30
CA SER A 109 -1.47 -12.60 10.53
C SER A 109 -0.21 -11.75 10.36
N ARG A 110 -0.17 -10.61 11.06
CA ARG A 110 0.97 -9.68 11.01
C ARG A 110 2.28 -10.39 11.34
N GLY A 111 2.29 -11.18 12.41
CA GLY A 111 3.49 -11.90 12.85
C GLY A 111 3.98 -12.93 11.84
N ALA A 112 3.09 -13.64 11.16
CA ALA A 112 3.49 -14.60 10.13
C ALA A 112 4.11 -13.91 8.90
N VAL A 113 3.53 -12.77 8.48
CA VAL A 113 4.09 -11.97 7.39
C VAL A 113 5.47 -11.41 7.76
N ASP A 114 5.62 -10.88 8.99
CA ASP A 114 6.88 -10.31 9.45
C ASP A 114 8.01 -11.35 9.43
N LEU A 115 7.77 -12.57 9.94
CA LEU A 115 8.75 -13.65 9.93
C LEU A 115 9.23 -14.02 8.51
N ILE A 116 8.32 -13.99 7.52
CA ILE A 116 8.67 -14.27 6.12
C ILE A 116 9.51 -13.13 5.53
N LEU A 117 9.19 -11.87 5.86
CA LEU A 117 9.97 -10.72 5.43
C LEU A 117 11.36 -10.70 6.06
N GLU A 118 11.48 -11.06 7.34
CA GLU A 118 12.75 -11.14 8.07
C GLU A 118 13.69 -12.15 7.44
N ALA A 119 13.17 -13.31 7.02
CA ALA A 119 13.94 -14.30 6.26
C ALA A 119 14.49 -13.75 4.93
N ASN A 120 13.87 -12.69 4.39
CA ASN A 120 14.26 -12.00 3.17
C ASN A 120 15.00 -10.67 3.44
N GLY A 121 15.38 -10.38 4.69
CA GLY A 121 16.21 -9.22 5.06
C GLY A 121 15.48 -7.89 5.22
N THR A 122 14.16 -7.90 5.43
CA THR A 122 13.36 -6.70 5.77
C THR A 122 12.30 -7.05 6.82
N ASN A 123 11.44 -6.11 7.23
CA ASN A 123 10.28 -6.38 8.08
C ASN A 123 9.22 -5.29 7.86
N LEU A 124 8.01 -5.50 8.38
CA LEU A 124 6.89 -4.58 8.27
C LEU A 124 7.19 -3.22 8.91
N ASN A 125 7.98 -3.18 9.98
CA ASN A 125 8.35 -1.93 10.65
C ASN A 125 9.32 -1.09 9.82
N GLU A 126 10.26 -1.72 9.12
CA GLU A 126 11.17 -1.05 8.19
C GLU A 126 10.41 -0.48 6.99
N LEU A 127 9.55 -1.28 6.36
CA LEU A 127 8.68 -0.81 5.29
C LEU A 127 7.76 0.32 5.77
N ASN A 128 7.20 0.22 6.97
CA ASN A 128 6.39 1.29 7.54
C ASN A 128 7.21 2.55 7.87
N LYS A 129 8.50 2.50 8.16
CA LYS A 129 9.27 3.72 8.49
C LYS A 129 9.87 4.42 7.28
N ASP A 130 10.10 3.68 6.21
CA ASP A 130 10.79 4.15 5.02
C ASP A 130 9.82 4.19 3.82
N ASP A 131 9.27 5.39 3.57
CA ASP A 131 8.28 5.59 2.52
C ASP A 131 8.83 5.28 1.12
N ASP A 132 10.13 5.45 0.89
CA ASP A 132 10.76 5.16 -0.39
C ASP A 132 10.89 3.65 -0.59
N LYS A 133 11.31 2.90 0.43
CA LYS A 133 11.31 1.42 0.38
C LYS A 133 9.92 0.83 0.21
N LEU A 134 8.92 1.36 0.90
CA LEU A 134 7.54 0.90 0.73
C LEU A 134 7.01 1.21 -0.66
N GLN A 135 7.35 2.37 -1.23
CA GLN A 135 6.99 2.71 -2.60
C GLN A 135 7.67 1.78 -3.60
N GLU A 136 8.96 1.46 -3.42
CA GLU A 136 9.69 0.49 -4.24
C GLU A 136 9.02 -0.91 -4.19
N TYR A 137 8.61 -1.35 -3.00
CA TYR A 137 7.86 -2.60 -2.85
C TYR A 137 6.54 -2.57 -3.64
N ILE A 138 5.75 -1.50 -3.48
CA ILE A 138 4.47 -1.33 -4.19
C ILE A 138 4.68 -1.33 -5.72
N ASP A 139 5.70 -0.65 -6.21
CA ASP A 139 6.00 -0.56 -7.64
C ASP A 139 6.39 -1.93 -8.22
N LYS A 140 7.17 -2.72 -7.47
CA LYS A 140 7.51 -4.10 -7.82
C LYS A 140 6.26 -4.98 -7.92
N VAL A 141 5.39 -4.92 -6.92
CA VAL A 141 4.13 -5.69 -6.90
C VAL A 141 3.25 -5.33 -8.10
N ASN A 142 3.07 -4.04 -8.35
CA ASN A 142 2.26 -3.55 -9.48
C ASN A 142 2.82 -4.01 -10.84
N LEU A 143 4.14 -4.10 -10.98
CA LEU A 143 4.76 -4.61 -12.20
C LEU A 143 4.48 -6.10 -12.41
N ASP A 144 4.50 -6.90 -11.34
CA ASP A 144 4.27 -8.34 -11.43
C ASP A 144 2.80 -8.67 -11.75
N GLU A 145 1.84 -7.87 -11.26
CA GLU A 145 0.41 -8.03 -11.61
C GLU A 145 0.03 -7.51 -13.00
N SER A 146 0.95 -6.84 -13.69
CA SER A 146 0.73 -6.32 -15.05
C SER A 146 1.13 -7.29 -16.17
N LYS A 147 1.78 -8.40 -15.83
CA LYS A 147 2.27 -9.43 -16.76
C LYS A 147 1.24 -10.53 -16.97
#